data_AF-X0IYY7-F1
#
_entry.id   AF-X0IYY7-F1
#
_cell.length_a   1.000
_cell.length_b   1.000
_cell.length_c   1.000
_cell.angle_alpha   90.00
_cell.angle_beta   90.00
_cell.angle_gamma   90.00
#
_symmetry.space_group_name_H-M   'P 1'
#
loop_
_entity.id
_entity.type
_entity.pdbx_description
1 polymer ?
#
loop_
_entity_poly.entity_id
_entity_poly.type
_entity_poly.pdbx_seq_one_letter_code
_entity_poly.pdbx_strand_id
1 'polypeptide(L)'
;MCGNILSVLLWVAAVDFRTFIASRVVGGLSEGNVQLATAMASDISDESSRGATMALIGACFSIAFTFGPGLGAWLSTFSTFTANPFAAAAGFSLALIVVETVYLYFSLPETLPSLRGAQAKDGRKKKAIPKAIERTNSHFLLNAIHFVFLLFFSGMESSLSFMTYELFSFTSGKNGRLLGYVGLVASILQGGVTRRLPPLMSVRIGTLACLASFVLLGQVNTIGGLYIAATCLAVTSATVVTGLNALSSFEAHEDERGNKLGMLRSWGQLGRGLGPILFTSVYWWAGREVAYGMGATGIAVVAAAVFGGLKTPKGMNTQGKKVEGKVR
;
A
#
# COMPACT_ATOMS: atom_id res chain seq x y z
N MET A 1 -19.72 2.99 1.73
CA MET A 1 -19.22 2.14 2.82
C MET A 1 -20.18 1.01 3.23
N CYS A 2 -21.41 0.93 2.70
CA CYS A 2 -22.41 -0.07 3.13
C CYS A 2 -21.92 -1.52 3.07
N GLY A 3 -21.17 -1.91 2.04
CA GLY A 3 -20.60 -3.26 1.93
C GLY A 3 -19.58 -3.58 3.03
N ASN A 4 -18.75 -2.62 3.43
CA ASN A 4 -17.81 -2.80 4.56
C ASN A 4 -18.56 -2.93 5.88
N ILE A 5 -19.63 -2.16 6.09
CA ILE A 5 -20.50 -2.29 7.27
C ILE A 5 -21.12 -3.69 7.31
N LEU A 6 -21.68 -4.16 6.19
CA LEU A 6 -22.27 -5.49 6.09
C LEU A 6 -21.24 -6.59 6.37
N SER A 7 -20.03 -6.47 5.82
CA SER A 7 -18.92 -7.37 6.09
C SER A 7 -18.62 -7.46 7.59
N VAL A 8 -18.45 -6.33 8.28
CA VAL A 8 -18.11 -6.35 9.70
C VAL A 8 -19.29 -6.79 10.57
N LEU A 9 -20.53 -6.49 10.19
CA LEU A 9 -21.72 -7.05 10.84
C LEU A 9 -21.75 -8.58 10.78
N LEU A 10 -21.47 -9.15 9.61
CA LEU A 10 -21.32 -10.60 9.45
C LEU A 10 -20.19 -11.14 10.33
N TRP A 11 -19.07 -10.41 10.45
CA TRP A 11 -17.95 -10.83 11.30
C TRP A 11 -18.29 -10.79 12.80
N VAL A 12 -19.06 -9.79 13.26
CA VAL A 12 -19.58 -9.74 14.63
C VAL A 12 -20.46 -10.96 14.91
N ALA A 13 -21.31 -11.33 13.95
CA ALA A 13 -22.21 -12.49 14.06
C ALA A 13 -21.55 -13.84 13.73
N ALA A 14 -20.27 -13.87 13.36
CA ALA A 14 -19.59 -15.08 12.89
C ALA A 14 -19.26 -16.04 14.03
N VAL A 15 -20.22 -16.91 14.36
CA VAL A 15 -20.04 -18.04 15.28
C VAL A 15 -19.50 -19.29 14.60
N ASP A 16 -19.52 -19.31 13.26
CA ASP A 16 -19.03 -20.40 12.43
C ASP A 16 -18.12 -19.90 11.30
N PHE A 17 -17.33 -20.83 10.75
CA PHE A 17 -16.37 -20.51 9.70
C PHE A 17 -17.03 -20.02 8.40
N ARG A 18 -18.23 -20.46 8.05
CA ARG A 18 -18.91 -20.07 6.79
C ARG A 18 -19.33 -18.61 6.87
N THR A 19 -19.90 -18.19 8.00
CA THR A 19 -20.26 -16.79 8.25
C THR A 19 -19.02 -15.90 8.25
N PHE A 20 -17.92 -16.36 8.85
CA PHE A 20 -16.64 -15.66 8.77
C PHE A 20 -16.15 -15.50 7.34
N ILE A 21 -16.18 -16.56 6.51
CA ILE A 21 -15.79 -16.48 5.09
C ILE A 21 -16.71 -15.55 4.31
N ALA A 22 -18.03 -15.62 4.54
CA ALA A 22 -18.99 -14.70 3.92
C ALA A 22 -18.64 -13.23 4.24
N SER A 23 -18.24 -12.94 5.48
CA SER A 23 -17.73 -11.60 5.86
C SER A 23 -16.54 -11.18 4.99
N ARG A 24 -15.56 -12.07 4.78
CA ARG A 24 -14.37 -11.77 3.98
C ARG A 24 -14.71 -11.55 2.51
N VAL A 25 -15.63 -12.33 1.94
CA VAL A 25 -16.09 -12.17 0.54
C VAL A 25 -16.77 -10.82 0.35
N VAL A 26 -17.74 -10.47 1.20
CA VAL A 26 -18.45 -9.19 1.13
C VAL A 26 -17.47 -8.03 1.32
N GLY A 27 -16.56 -8.14 2.28
CA GLY A 27 -15.52 -7.13 2.54
C GLY A 27 -14.61 -6.92 1.33
N GLY A 28 -14.08 -8.00 0.75
CA GLY A 28 -13.17 -7.94 -0.40
C GLY A 28 -13.84 -7.36 -1.65
N LEU A 29 -15.09 -7.75 -1.93
CA LEU A 29 -15.87 -7.17 -3.05
C LEU A 29 -16.18 -5.68 -2.84
N SER A 30 -16.17 -5.21 -1.59
CA SER A 30 -16.48 -3.82 -1.23
C SER A 30 -15.24 -2.95 -1.01
N GLU A 31 -14.02 -3.50 -1.17
CA GLU A 31 -12.74 -2.86 -0.84
C GLU A 31 -12.26 -1.82 -1.89
N GLY A 32 -13.19 -1.07 -2.47
CA GLY A 32 -12.90 0.02 -3.41
C GLY A 32 -12.56 1.36 -2.72
N ASN A 33 -12.82 1.47 -1.43
CA ASN A 33 -12.70 2.72 -0.65
C ASN A 33 -11.28 3.30 -0.68
N VAL A 34 -10.25 2.46 -0.53
CA VAL A 34 -8.85 2.91 -0.55
C VAL A 34 -8.48 3.51 -1.91
N GLN A 35 -8.97 2.88 -2.98
CA GLN A 35 -8.70 3.35 -4.33
C GLN A 35 -9.37 4.68 -4.59
N LEU A 36 -10.61 4.82 -4.13
CA LEU A 36 -11.36 6.05 -4.21
C LEU A 36 -10.67 7.16 -3.43
N ALA A 37 -10.20 6.90 -2.20
CA ALA A 37 -9.44 7.87 -1.41
C ALA A 37 -8.15 8.32 -2.13
N THR A 38 -7.45 7.39 -2.79
CA THR A 38 -6.24 7.72 -3.57
C THR A 38 -6.58 8.59 -4.79
N ALA A 39 -7.70 8.31 -5.47
CA ALA A 39 -8.19 9.12 -6.58
C ALA A 39 -8.59 10.53 -6.12
N MET A 40 -9.42 10.63 -5.07
CA MET A 40 -9.85 11.90 -4.46
C MET A 40 -8.64 12.74 -4.01
N ALA A 41 -7.66 12.10 -3.37
CA ALA A 41 -6.43 12.75 -2.95
C ALA A 41 -5.61 13.25 -4.15
N SER A 42 -5.63 12.51 -5.27
CA SER A 42 -4.99 12.96 -6.50
C SER A 42 -5.72 14.14 -7.14
N ASP A 43 -7.05 14.18 -7.06
CA ASP A 43 -7.90 15.24 -7.63
C ASP A 43 -7.75 16.58 -6.93
N ILE A 44 -7.54 16.57 -5.62
CA ILE A 44 -7.29 17.79 -4.83
C ILE A 44 -5.81 18.22 -4.81
N SER A 45 -4.90 17.40 -5.38
CA SER A 45 -3.46 17.66 -5.35
C SER A 45 -2.94 18.31 -6.63
N ASP A 46 -2.14 19.36 -6.45
CA ASP A 46 -1.36 19.96 -7.52
C ASP A 46 -0.16 19.06 -7.88
N GLU A 47 0.43 19.28 -9.06
CA GLU A 47 1.62 18.56 -9.51
C GLU A 47 2.79 18.61 -8.50
N SER A 48 2.88 19.67 -7.70
CA SER A 48 3.93 19.82 -6.68
C SER A 48 3.65 19.10 -5.37
N SER A 49 2.39 18.96 -4.98
CA SER A 49 2.00 18.32 -3.72
C SER A 49 1.62 16.85 -3.89
N ARG A 50 1.32 16.39 -5.11
CA ARG A 50 0.84 15.03 -5.40
C ARG A 50 1.71 13.91 -4.80
N GLY A 51 3.03 13.98 -4.96
CA GLY A 51 3.93 13.01 -4.35
C GLY A 51 3.83 12.98 -2.82
N ALA A 52 3.77 14.15 -2.19
CA ALA A 52 3.62 14.29 -0.75
C ALA A 52 2.25 13.81 -0.26
N THR A 53 1.17 14.08 -1.01
CA THR A 53 -0.18 13.60 -0.72
C THR A 53 -0.26 12.07 -0.79
N MET A 54 0.34 11.45 -1.81
CA MET A 54 0.41 9.98 -1.91
C MET A 54 1.23 9.38 -0.75
N ALA A 55 2.30 10.05 -0.34
CA ALA A 55 3.08 9.63 0.83
C ALA A 55 2.31 9.77 2.15
N LEU A 56 1.43 10.76 2.28
CA LEU A 56 0.54 10.89 3.44
C LEU A 56 -0.45 9.72 3.52
N ILE A 57 -1.04 9.32 2.39
CA ILE A 57 -1.89 8.11 2.34
C ILE A 57 -1.09 6.89 2.77
N GLY A 58 0.14 6.74 2.26
CA GLY A 58 1.05 5.68 2.69
C GLY A 58 1.29 5.69 4.20
N ALA A 59 1.58 6.86 4.78
CA ALA A 59 1.80 7.02 6.23
C ALA A 59 0.58 6.57 7.05
N CYS A 60 -0.64 6.92 6.62
CA CYS A 60 -1.87 6.45 7.25
C CYS A 60 -1.95 4.91 7.23
N PHE A 61 -1.60 4.26 6.10
CA PHE A 61 -1.52 2.80 6.04
C PHE A 61 -0.49 2.25 7.02
N SER A 62 0.75 2.76 7.01
CA SER A 62 1.79 2.23 7.88
C SER A 62 1.45 2.39 9.37
N ILE A 63 0.83 3.50 9.77
CA ILE A 63 0.33 3.69 11.13
C ILE A 63 -0.75 2.65 11.46
N ALA A 64 -1.73 2.46 10.58
CA ALA A 64 -2.79 1.47 10.77
C ALA A 64 -2.23 0.03 10.85
N PHE A 65 -1.26 -0.33 10.00
CA PHE A 65 -0.59 -1.63 10.02
C PHE A 65 0.32 -1.82 11.23
N THR A 66 0.83 -0.73 11.83
CA THR A 66 1.67 -0.78 13.04
C THR A 66 0.84 -1.01 14.29
N PHE A 67 -0.21 -0.19 14.50
CA PHE A 67 -1.00 -0.22 15.73
C PHE A 67 -2.20 -1.16 15.64
N GLY A 68 -2.74 -1.39 14.44
CA GLY A 68 -3.93 -2.21 14.20
C GLY A 68 -3.80 -3.65 14.72
N PRO A 69 -2.75 -4.42 14.35
CA PRO A 69 -2.57 -5.78 14.85
C PRO A 69 -2.44 -5.87 16.38
N GLY A 70 -1.72 -4.92 16.99
CA GLY A 70 -1.58 -4.85 18.45
C GLY A 70 -2.90 -4.55 19.16
N LEU A 71 -3.66 -3.57 18.64
CA LEU A 71 -4.97 -3.22 19.15
C LEU A 71 -5.97 -4.37 18.97
N GLY A 72 -5.96 -5.03 17.82
CA GLY A 72 -6.82 -6.19 17.54
C GLY A 72 -6.51 -7.38 18.44
N ALA A 73 -5.22 -7.66 18.67
CA ALA A 73 -4.79 -8.73 19.59
C ALA A 73 -5.23 -8.43 21.03
N TRP A 74 -5.08 -7.18 21.49
CA TRP A 74 -5.56 -6.76 22.81
C TRP A 74 -7.09 -6.84 22.90
N LEU A 75 -7.82 -6.37 21.88
CA LEU A 75 -9.27 -6.47 21.87
C LEU A 75 -9.77 -7.92 21.87
N SER A 76 -9.02 -8.84 21.28
CA SER A 76 -9.35 -10.28 21.29
C SER A 76 -9.19 -10.95 22.66
N THR A 77 -8.54 -10.31 23.64
CA THR A 77 -8.49 -10.85 25.01
C THR A 77 -9.78 -10.62 25.77
N PHE A 78 -10.62 -9.67 25.33
CA PHE A 78 -11.95 -9.46 25.89
C PHE A 78 -12.91 -10.44 25.22
N SER A 79 -13.10 -11.62 25.82
CA SER A 79 -14.09 -12.58 25.35
C SER A 79 -15.51 -12.12 25.74
N THR A 80 -16.04 -11.11 25.04
CA THR A 80 -17.41 -10.61 25.25
C THR A 80 -18.46 -11.68 24.90
N PHE A 81 -18.16 -12.56 23.94
CA PHE A 81 -19.02 -13.66 23.53
C PHE A 81 -18.23 -14.96 23.42
N THR A 82 -18.64 -15.99 24.17
CA THR A 82 -17.99 -17.32 24.14
C THR A 82 -18.01 -17.94 22.73
N ALA A 83 -19.05 -17.67 21.96
CA ALA A 83 -19.23 -18.20 20.61
C ALA A 83 -18.42 -17.46 19.53
N ASN A 84 -17.94 -16.24 19.81
CA ASN A 84 -17.09 -15.48 18.90
C ASN A 84 -16.02 -14.70 19.69
N PRO A 85 -14.83 -15.30 19.89
CA PRO A 85 -13.71 -14.67 20.60
C PRO A 85 -13.25 -13.34 19.99
N PHE A 86 -13.56 -13.09 18.70
CA PHE A 86 -13.18 -11.88 17.98
C PHE A 86 -14.28 -10.81 17.95
N ALA A 87 -15.44 -11.06 18.58
CA ALA A 87 -16.59 -10.16 18.55
C ALA A 87 -16.26 -8.76 19.10
N ALA A 88 -15.42 -8.64 20.14
CA ALA A 88 -15.00 -7.35 20.68
C ALA A 88 -14.20 -6.53 19.65
N ALA A 89 -13.23 -7.16 18.99
CA ALA A 89 -12.46 -6.52 17.92
C ALA A 89 -13.32 -6.17 16.70
N ALA A 90 -14.22 -7.07 16.30
CA ALA A 90 -15.17 -6.84 15.21
C ALA A 90 -16.15 -5.70 15.53
N GLY A 91 -16.67 -5.65 16.76
CA GLY A 91 -17.56 -4.59 17.23
C GLY A 91 -16.88 -3.23 17.28
N PHE A 92 -15.64 -3.16 17.73
CA PHE A 92 -14.83 -1.94 17.66
C PHE A 92 -14.60 -1.49 16.22
N SER A 93 -14.28 -2.43 15.32
CA SER A 93 -14.14 -2.13 13.89
C SER A 93 -15.46 -1.64 13.27
N LEU A 94 -16.61 -2.19 13.68
CA LEU A 94 -17.93 -1.76 13.22
C LEU A 94 -18.20 -0.32 13.65
N ALA A 95 -17.92 0.01 14.91
CA ALA A 95 -18.06 1.37 15.42
C ALA A 95 -17.22 2.36 14.62
N LEU A 96 -15.95 2.04 14.35
CA LEU A 96 -15.07 2.89 13.55
C LEU A 96 -15.60 3.11 12.12
N ILE A 97 -16.05 2.05 11.43
CA ILE A 97 -16.56 2.18 10.05
C ILE A 97 -17.87 2.97 10.02
N VAL A 98 -18.76 2.80 11.02
CA VAL A 98 -20.00 3.58 11.11
C VAL A 98 -19.67 5.05 11.35
N VAL A 99 -18.77 5.36 12.29
CA VAL A 99 -18.32 6.74 12.56
C VAL A 99 -17.66 7.35 11.33
N GLU A 100 -16.76 6.62 10.65
CA GLU A 100 -16.14 7.04 9.39
C GLU A 100 -17.21 7.33 8.32
N THR A 101 -18.19 6.44 8.16
CA THR A 101 -19.25 6.60 7.16
C THR A 101 -20.08 7.85 7.43
N VAL A 102 -20.47 8.08 8.68
CA VAL A 102 -21.22 9.28 9.10
C VAL A 102 -20.36 10.53 8.86
N TYR A 103 -19.10 10.50 9.26
CA TYR A 103 -18.18 11.62 9.07
C TYR A 103 -18.01 11.97 7.59
N LEU A 104 -17.73 10.97 6.73
CA LEU A 104 -17.59 11.19 5.29
C LEU A 104 -18.88 11.69 4.65
N TYR A 105 -20.05 11.19 5.06
CA TYR A 105 -21.33 11.64 4.54
C TYR A 105 -21.56 13.14 4.77
N PHE A 106 -21.17 13.66 5.94
CA PHE A 106 -21.35 15.08 6.27
C PHE A 106 -20.19 15.98 5.87
N SER A 107 -18.95 15.46 5.85
CA SER A 107 -17.73 16.27 5.76
C SER A 107 -16.96 16.13 4.45
N LEU A 108 -17.21 15.09 3.63
CA LEU A 108 -16.46 14.89 2.39
C LEU A 108 -17.07 15.72 1.25
N PRO A 109 -16.39 16.78 0.76
CA PRO A 109 -16.88 17.52 -0.40
C PRO A 109 -16.65 16.73 -1.69
N GLU A 110 -17.36 17.10 -2.75
CA GLU A 110 -17.07 16.59 -4.09
C GLU A 110 -15.66 17.02 -4.52
N THR A 111 -14.87 16.05 -4.99
CA THR A 111 -13.45 16.24 -5.36
C THR A 111 -13.25 16.19 -6.87
N LEU A 112 -14.16 15.55 -7.62
CA LEU A 112 -14.00 15.40 -9.06
C LEU A 112 -14.11 16.78 -9.75
N PRO A 113 -13.07 17.25 -10.48
CA PRO A 113 -13.05 18.58 -11.07
C PRO A 113 -14.23 18.86 -12.01
N SER A 114 -14.66 17.85 -12.77
CA SER A 114 -15.76 17.95 -13.73
C SER A 114 -17.12 18.16 -13.04
N LEU A 115 -17.32 17.63 -11.83
CA LEU A 115 -18.56 17.78 -11.07
C LEU A 115 -18.52 19.00 -10.12
N ARG A 116 -17.33 19.40 -9.63
CA ARG A 116 -17.14 20.65 -8.89
C ARG A 116 -17.60 21.88 -9.69
N GLY A 117 -17.31 21.91 -10.99
CA GLY A 117 -17.73 23.00 -11.88
C GLY A 117 -19.25 23.05 -12.15
N ALA A 118 -19.96 21.93 -12.02
CA ALA A 118 -21.40 21.85 -12.23
C ALA A 118 -22.21 22.31 -10.99
N GLN A 119 -21.63 22.17 -9.78
CA GLN A 119 -22.24 22.66 -8.54
C GLN A 119 -21.95 24.14 -8.24
N ALA A 120 -20.86 24.69 -8.77
CA ALA A 120 -20.60 26.12 -8.74
C ALA A 120 -21.51 26.84 -9.76
N LYS A 121 -22.72 27.21 -9.35
CA LYS A 121 -23.53 28.25 -10.02
C LYS A 121 -22.81 29.60 -9.88
N ASP A 122 -21.72 29.80 -10.59
CA ASP A 122 -21.21 31.15 -10.85
C ASP A 122 -20.50 31.24 -12.19
N GLY A 123 -20.81 32.33 -12.90
CA GLY A 123 -20.49 32.53 -14.30
C GLY A 123 -19.00 32.60 -14.59
N ARG A 124 -18.66 32.23 -15.83
CA ARG A 124 -17.38 32.45 -16.51
C ARG A 124 -16.17 31.70 -15.92
N LYS A 125 -15.98 30.44 -16.32
CA LYS A 125 -14.63 29.94 -16.59
C LYS A 125 -14.58 29.24 -17.95
N LYS A 126 -13.68 29.75 -18.80
CA LYS A 126 -13.34 29.21 -20.12
C LYS A 126 -13.12 27.70 -19.99
N LYS A 127 -13.77 26.89 -20.85
CA LYS A 127 -13.43 25.48 -21.04
C LYS A 127 -11.91 25.40 -21.22
N ALA A 128 -11.21 24.89 -20.20
CA ALA A 128 -9.79 24.64 -20.31
C ALA A 128 -9.62 23.62 -21.44
N ILE A 129 -8.92 24.02 -22.50
CA ILE A 129 -8.54 23.11 -23.58
C ILE A 129 -7.79 21.96 -22.91
N PRO A 130 -8.18 20.69 -23.13
CA PRO A 130 -7.48 19.56 -22.51
C PRO A 130 -6.02 19.66 -22.91
N LYS A 131 -5.15 19.97 -21.93
CA LYS A 131 -3.72 19.94 -22.17
C LYS A 131 -3.39 18.49 -22.47
N ALA A 132 -2.91 18.24 -23.70
CA ALA A 132 -2.38 16.93 -24.05
C ALA A 132 -1.25 16.61 -23.06
N ILE A 133 -1.51 15.67 -22.15
CA ILE A 133 -0.48 15.15 -21.27
C ILE A 133 0.43 14.31 -22.15
N GLU A 134 1.67 14.76 -22.33
CA GLU A 134 2.71 13.93 -22.93
C GLU A 134 3.04 12.79 -21.95
N ARG A 135 2.45 11.63 -22.22
CA ARG A 135 2.67 10.42 -21.43
C ARG A 135 4.12 9.99 -21.55
N THR A 136 4.80 9.89 -20.41
CA THR A 136 6.22 9.57 -20.33
C THR A 136 6.43 8.07 -20.09
N ASN A 137 5.49 7.43 -19.36
CA ASN A 137 5.52 6.00 -19.04
C ASN A 137 4.25 5.29 -19.51
N SER A 138 4.39 4.04 -19.97
CA SER A 138 3.23 3.21 -20.31
C SER A 138 2.51 2.73 -19.05
N HIS A 139 1.18 2.86 -19.01
CA HIS A 139 0.36 2.30 -17.92
C HIS A 139 0.53 0.78 -17.79
N PHE A 140 0.70 0.08 -18.92
CA PHE A 140 0.94 -1.36 -18.88
C PHE A 140 2.25 -1.69 -18.15
N LEU A 141 3.33 -0.94 -18.43
CA LEU A 141 4.61 -1.13 -17.76
C LEU A 141 4.50 -0.85 -16.26
N LEU A 142 3.85 0.23 -15.86
CA LEU A 142 3.61 0.55 -14.44
C LEU A 142 2.81 -0.55 -13.74
N ASN A 143 1.73 -1.03 -14.37
CA ASN A 143 0.90 -2.10 -13.84
C ASN A 143 1.66 -3.43 -13.71
N ALA A 144 2.43 -3.79 -14.74
CA ALA A 144 3.25 -5.00 -14.73
C ALA A 144 4.32 -4.93 -13.63
N ILE A 145 5.04 -3.80 -13.51
CA ILE A 145 6.00 -3.57 -12.42
C ILE A 145 5.32 -3.71 -11.06
N HIS A 146 4.15 -3.11 -10.88
CA HIS A 146 3.42 -3.14 -9.62
C HIS A 146 2.95 -4.57 -9.25
N PHE A 147 2.41 -5.30 -10.22
CA PHE A 147 2.01 -6.70 -10.05
C PHE A 147 3.20 -7.58 -9.69
N VAL A 148 4.27 -7.58 -10.50
CA VAL A 148 5.43 -8.45 -10.29
C VAL A 148 6.12 -8.09 -8.98
N PHE A 149 6.25 -6.80 -8.66
CA PHE A 149 6.79 -6.35 -7.38
C PHE A 149 5.97 -6.91 -6.20
N LEU A 150 4.64 -6.73 -6.19
CA LEU A 150 3.80 -7.19 -5.09
C LEU A 150 3.68 -8.71 -5.02
N LEU A 151 3.78 -9.40 -6.16
CA LEU A 151 3.84 -10.85 -6.24
C LEU A 151 5.00 -11.40 -5.39
N PHE A 152 6.22 -10.91 -5.62
CA PHE A 152 7.38 -11.31 -4.84
C PHE A 152 7.35 -10.73 -3.43
N PHE A 153 7.07 -9.43 -3.29
CA PHE A 153 7.11 -8.75 -1.99
C PHE A 153 6.15 -9.38 -0.99
N SER A 154 4.89 -9.60 -1.38
CA SER A 154 3.88 -10.16 -0.49
C SER A 154 4.12 -11.63 -0.13
N GLY A 155 4.66 -12.41 -1.08
CA GLY A 155 4.96 -13.81 -0.84
C GLY A 155 6.04 -13.98 0.23
N MET A 156 7.09 -13.17 0.10
CA MET A 156 8.25 -13.19 0.97
C MET A 156 7.89 -12.59 2.35
N GLU A 157 7.13 -11.49 2.37
CA GLU A 157 6.54 -10.90 3.58
C GLU A 157 5.74 -11.94 4.38
N SER A 158 4.93 -12.77 3.71
CA SER A 158 4.14 -13.82 4.37
C SER A 158 5.02 -14.97 4.89
N SER A 159 6.03 -15.39 4.12
CA SER A 159 6.97 -16.44 4.52
C SER A 159 7.85 -16.06 5.71
N LEU A 160 8.02 -14.76 5.99
CA LEU A 160 8.87 -14.26 7.06
C LEU A 160 8.44 -14.81 8.43
N SER A 161 7.14 -14.98 8.66
CA SER A 161 6.63 -15.57 9.92
C SER A 161 7.03 -17.04 10.10
N PHE A 162 7.17 -17.79 9.01
CA PHE A 162 7.66 -19.17 9.04
C PHE A 162 9.17 -19.19 9.30
N MET A 163 9.93 -18.35 8.59
CA MET A 163 11.37 -18.23 8.79
C MET A 163 11.75 -17.89 10.23
N THR A 164 11.10 -16.89 10.82
CA THR A 164 11.43 -16.46 12.20
C THR A 164 11.03 -17.50 13.23
N TYR A 165 10.00 -18.30 12.94
CA TYR A 165 9.63 -19.44 13.77
C TYR A 165 10.70 -20.54 13.69
N GLU A 166 11.13 -20.93 12.49
CA GLU A 166 12.12 -22.00 12.30
C GLU A 166 13.51 -21.63 12.83
N LEU A 167 13.99 -20.41 12.57
CA LEU A 167 15.35 -19.99 12.92
C LEU A 167 15.50 -19.55 14.38
N PHE A 168 14.46 -18.91 14.95
CA PHE A 168 14.56 -18.22 16.24
C PHE A 168 13.46 -18.59 17.24
N SER A 169 12.58 -19.54 16.89
CA SER A 169 11.42 -19.94 17.70
C SER A 169 10.57 -18.72 18.11
N PHE A 170 10.37 -17.78 17.20
CA PHE A 170 9.54 -16.60 17.47
C PHE A 170 8.08 -17.02 17.67
N THR A 171 7.52 -16.62 18.81
CA THR A 171 6.08 -16.72 19.05
C THR A 171 5.33 -15.65 18.25
N SER A 172 4.00 -15.79 18.12
CA SER A 172 3.15 -14.81 17.44
C SER A 172 3.34 -13.38 17.97
N GLY A 173 3.58 -13.23 19.27
CA GLY A 173 3.87 -11.93 19.90
C GLY A 173 5.20 -11.33 19.44
N LYS A 174 6.26 -12.14 19.29
CA LYS A 174 7.56 -11.66 18.77
C LYS A 174 7.48 -11.30 17.28
N ASN A 175 6.76 -12.10 16.49
CA ASN A 175 6.49 -11.77 15.09
C ASN A 175 5.67 -10.48 14.95
N GLY A 176 4.66 -10.28 15.80
CA GLY A 176 3.92 -9.03 15.87
C GLY A 176 4.81 -7.82 16.18
N ARG A 177 5.78 -7.95 17.11
CA ARG A 177 6.76 -6.88 17.40
C ARG A 177 7.67 -6.58 16.21
N LEU A 178 8.09 -7.59 15.46
CA LEU A 178 8.92 -7.42 14.26
C LEU A 178 8.17 -6.69 13.14
N LEU A 179 6.94 -7.11 12.84
CA LEU A 179 6.09 -6.44 11.85
C LEU A 179 5.72 -5.02 12.30
N GLY A 180 5.46 -4.82 13.60
CA GLY A 180 5.25 -3.51 14.19
C GLY A 180 6.48 -2.60 14.07
N TYR A 181 7.69 -3.15 14.25
CA TYR A 181 8.94 -2.42 13.97
C TYR A 181 9.03 -1.98 12.50
N VAL A 182 8.76 -2.88 11.56
CA VAL A 182 8.76 -2.56 10.12
C VAL A 182 7.76 -1.45 9.80
N GLY A 183 6.53 -1.56 10.30
CA GLY A 183 5.48 -0.56 10.11
C GLY A 183 5.83 0.80 10.72
N LEU A 184 6.40 0.83 11.92
CA LEU A 184 6.80 2.06 12.60
C LEU A 184 7.88 2.80 11.81
N VAL A 185 8.93 2.08 11.40
CA VAL A 185 10.01 2.65 10.58
C VAL A 185 9.46 3.13 9.23
N ALA A 186 8.60 2.34 8.58
CA ALA A 186 7.96 2.73 7.33
C ALA A 186 7.12 4.00 7.47
N SER A 187 6.37 4.15 8.57
CA SER A 187 5.56 5.35 8.87
C SER A 187 6.43 6.60 9.01
N ILE A 188 7.53 6.51 9.75
CA ILE A 188 8.49 7.61 9.93
C ILE A 188 9.12 7.98 8.59
N LEU A 189 9.53 7.00 7.79
CA LEU A 189 10.11 7.22 6.47
C LEU A 189 9.10 7.82 5.49
N GLN A 190 7.83 7.42 5.54
CA GLN A 190 6.78 7.99 4.68
C GLN A 190 6.48 9.44 5.04
N GLY A 191 6.30 9.74 6.32
CA GLY A 191 6.02 11.10 6.82
C GLY A 191 7.22 12.05 6.72
N GLY A 192 8.45 11.54 6.79
CA GLY A 192 9.67 12.33 6.75
C GLY A 192 10.29 12.43 5.35
N VAL A 193 10.85 11.32 4.88
CA VAL A 193 11.76 11.26 3.72
C VAL A 193 10.99 11.05 2.41
N THR A 194 10.13 10.05 2.35
CA THR A 194 9.42 9.62 1.12
C THR A 194 8.56 10.74 0.55
N ARG A 195 7.88 11.52 1.40
CA ARG A 195 7.07 12.67 0.93
C ARG A 195 7.88 13.76 0.21
N ARG A 196 9.19 13.80 0.43
CA ARG A 196 10.12 14.78 -0.17
C ARG A 196 10.91 14.21 -1.35
N LEU A 197 10.93 12.89 -1.51
CA LEU A 197 11.67 12.24 -2.58
C LEU A 197 10.89 12.30 -3.91
N PRO A 198 11.59 12.48 -5.05
CA PRO A 198 10.97 12.27 -6.35
C PRO A 198 10.41 10.85 -6.46
N PRO A 199 9.16 10.66 -6.94
CA PRO A 199 8.52 9.36 -7.06
C PRO A 199 9.38 8.27 -7.71
N LEU A 200 10.07 8.57 -8.81
CA LEU A 200 10.94 7.59 -9.48
C LEU A 200 12.14 7.19 -8.61
N MET A 201 12.75 8.14 -7.92
CA MET A 201 13.86 7.87 -7.00
C MET A 201 13.40 7.04 -5.81
N SER A 202 12.19 7.30 -5.31
CA SER A 202 11.55 6.51 -4.26
C SER A 202 11.42 5.04 -4.68
N VAL A 203 10.86 4.76 -5.87
CA VAL A 203 10.73 3.38 -6.37
C VAL A 203 12.10 2.71 -6.57
N ARG A 204 13.09 3.43 -7.08
CA ARG A 204 14.46 2.91 -7.27
C ARG A 204 15.14 2.54 -5.95
N ILE A 205 15.08 3.41 -4.95
CA ILE A 205 15.63 3.14 -3.62
C ILE A 205 14.91 1.95 -2.98
N GLY A 206 13.58 1.93 -3.06
CA GLY A 206 12.77 0.87 -2.49
C GLY A 206 13.02 -0.50 -3.10
N THR A 207 13.15 -0.57 -4.44
CA THR A 207 13.43 -1.84 -5.13
C THR A 207 14.83 -2.37 -4.82
N LEU A 208 15.84 -1.50 -4.71
CA LEU A 208 17.18 -1.89 -4.27
C LEU A 208 17.20 -2.33 -2.79
N ALA A 209 16.49 -1.61 -1.92
CA ALA A 209 16.34 -2.00 -0.52
C ALA A 209 15.64 -3.36 -0.39
N CYS A 210 14.63 -3.64 -1.22
CA CYS A 210 13.94 -4.92 -1.25
C CYS A 210 14.87 -6.05 -1.68
N LEU A 211 15.67 -5.82 -2.72
CA LEU A 211 16.66 -6.79 -3.20
C LEU A 211 17.67 -7.10 -2.10
N ALA A 212 18.25 -6.07 -1.47
CA ALA A 212 19.18 -6.24 -0.36
C ALA A 212 18.54 -7.01 0.80
N SER A 213 17.30 -6.69 1.15
CA SER A 213 16.56 -7.38 2.21
C SER A 213 16.41 -8.88 1.92
N PHE A 214 16.00 -9.25 0.71
CA PHE A 214 15.79 -10.66 0.36
C PHE A 214 17.08 -11.46 0.33
N VAL A 215 18.17 -10.87 -0.16
CA VAL A 215 19.50 -11.49 -0.09
C VAL A 215 19.92 -11.70 1.36
N LEU A 216 19.76 -10.68 2.22
CA LEU A 216 20.09 -10.78 3.63
C LEU A 216 19.24 -11.83 4.36
N LEU A 217 17.93 -11.87 4.12
CA LEU A 217 17.01 -12.86 4.70
C LEU A 217 17.31 -14.28 4.24
N GLY A 218 17.76 -14.47 3.00
CA GLY A 218 18.23 -15.76 2.50
C GLY A 218 19.43 -16.32 3.27
N GLN A 219 20.24 -15.47 3.90
CA GLN A 219 21.46 -15.85 4.61
C GLN A 219 21.41 -15.55 6.13
N VAL A 220 20.26 -15.11 6.63
CA VAL A 220 20.15 -14.66 8.03
C VAL A 220 20.27 -15.83 9.00
N ASN A 221 21.12 -15.66 10.01
CA ASN A 221 21.30 -16.61 11.12
C ASN A 221 21.29 -15.91 12.49
N THR A 222 21.19 -14.59 12.52
CA THR A 222 21.22 -13.79 13.75
C THR A 222 20.02 -12.86 13.83
N ILE A 223 19.58 -12.59 15.05
CA ILE A 223 18.48 -11.63 15.29
C ILE A 223 18.88 -10.23 14.81
N GLY A 224 20.14 -9.82 15.00
CA GLY A 224 20.65 -8.55 14.48
C GLY A 224 20.53 -8.45 12.96
N GLY A 225 20.93 -9.50 12.23
CA GLY A 225 20.77 -9.58 10.78
C GLY A 225 19.32 -9.52 10.33
N LEU A 226 18.41 -10.15 11.07
CA LEU A 226 16.97 -10.11 10.81
C LEU A 226 16.43 -8.68 10.91
N TYR A 227 16.82 -7.92 11.94
CA TYR A 227 16.38 -6.53 12.10
C TYR A 227 16.96 -5.61 11.03
N ILE A 228 18.23 -5.81 10.62
CA ILE A 228 18.82 -5.06 9.49
C ILE A 228 18.01 -5.31 8.20
N ALA A 229 17.72 -6.58 7.90
CA ALA A 229 16.93 -6.92 6.73
C ALA A 229 15.49 -6.39 6.82
N ALA A 230 14.89 -6.39 8.02
CA ALA A 230 13.59 -5.81 8.30
C ALA A 230 13.59 -4.27 8.12
N THR A 231 14.67 -3.56 8.47
CA THR A 231 14.82 -2.14 8.15
C THR A 231 14.79 -1.92 6.63
N CYS A 232 15.45 -2.77 5.85
CA CYS A 232 15.39 -2.71 4.39
C CYS A 232 13.97 -3.00 3.84
N LEU A 233 13.21 -3.92 4.46
CA LEU A 233 11.78 -4.10 4.15
C LEU A 233 10.96 -2.86 4.50
N ALA A 234 11.26 -2.18 5.61
CA ALA A 234 10.58 -0.96 6.00
C ALA A 234 10.81 0.17 4.99
N VAL A 235 12.05 0.34 4.51
CA VAL A 235 12.38 1.27 3.41
C VAL A 235 11.58 0.93 2.16
N THR A 236 11.51 -0.36 1.81
CA THR A 236 10.74 -0.86 0.66
C THR A 236 9.25 -0.52 0.77
N SER A 237 8.63 -0.87 1.90
CA SER A 237 7.23 -0.60 2.20
C SER A 237 6.91 0.90 2.20
N ALA A 238 7.85 1.71 2.69
CA ALA A 238 7.71 3.16 2.69
C ALA A 238 7.62 3.75 1.27
N THR A 239 8.39 3.20 0.32
CA THR A 239 8.76 3.91 -0.90
C THR A 239 8.09 3.37 -2.17
N VAL A 240 8.11 2.06 -2.42
CA VAL A 240 7.77 1.49 -3.75
C VAL A 240 6.32 1.72 -4.14
N VAL A 241 5.37 1.30 -3.30
CA VAL A 241 3.93 1.42 -3.59
C VAL A 241 3.51 2.89 -3.69
N THR A 242 3.98 3.71 -2.77
CA THR A 242 3.78 5.17 -2.77
C THR A 242 4.28 5.81 -4.07
N GLY A 243 5.50 5.45 -4.49
CA GLY A 243 6.13 5.97 -5.69
C GLY A 243 5.42 5.53 -6.98
N LEU A 244 5.01 4.27 -7.07
CA LEU A 244 4.26 3.75 -8.22
C LEU A 244 2.87 4.40 -8.34
N ASN A 245 2.15 4.59 -7.21
CA ASN A 245 0.89 5.33 -7.17
C ASN A 245 1.08 6.78 -7.65
N ALA A 246 2.12 7.46 -7.17
CA ALA A 246 2.43 8.82 -7.60
C ALA A 246 2.76 8.89 -9.09
N LEU A 247 3.64 8.01 -9.60
CA LEU A 247 3.97 7.95 -11.03
C LEU A 247 2.72 7.70 -11.89
N SER A 248 1.89 6.72 -11.54
CA SER A 248 0.66 6.46 -12.28
C SER A 248 -0.33 7.62 -12.24
N SER A 249 -0.36 8.39 -11.15
CA SER A 249 -1.19 9.58 -11.03
C SER A 249 -0.68 10.74 -11.90
N PHE A 250 0.64 10.86 -12.11
CA PHE A 250 1.22 11.84 -13.04
C PHE A 250 0.96 11.51 -14.51
N GLU A 251 0.83 10.23 -14.86
CA GLU A 251 0.60 9.77 -16.24
C GLU A 251 -0.89 9.76 -16.63
N ALA A 252 -1.81 9.89 -15.66
CA ALA A 252 -3.24 9.83 -15.88
C ALA A 252 -3.87 11.24 -16.08
N HIS A 253 -4.73 11.37 -17.09
CA HIS A 253 -5.56 12.57 -17.27
C HIS A 253 -6.61 12.70 -16.16
N GLU A 254 -7.02 13.93 -15.84
CA GLU A 254 -8.00 14.25 -14.78
C GLU A 254 -9.24 13.37 -14.85
N ASP A 255 -9.81 13.21 -16.04
CA ASP A 255 -11.04 12.43 -16.26
C ASP A 255 -10.83 10.89 -16.17
N GLU A 256 -9.59 10.39 -16.18
CA GLU A 256 -9.29 8.94 -16.15
C GLU A 256 -8.49 8.50 -14.92
N ARG A 257 -8.16 9.39 -13.98
CA ARG A 257 -7.31 9.09 -12.81
C ARG A 257 -7.83 7.93 -11.98
N GLY A 258 -9.13 7.93 -11.66
CA GLY A 258 -9.76 6.86 -10.90
C GLY A 258 -9.63 5.50 -11.60
N ASN A 259 -9.83 5.45 -12.92
CA ASN A 259 -9.69 4.22 -13.71
C ASN A 259 -8.23 3.73 -13.75
N LYS A 260 -7.27 4.61 -14.02
CA LYS A 260 -5.85 4.22 -14.12
C LYS A 260 -5.28 3.77 -12.78
N LEU A 261 -5.54 4.50 -11.70
CA LEU A 261 -5.09 4.11 -10.37
C LEU A 261 -5.83 2.86 -9.88
N GLY A 262 -7.11 2.71 -10.22
CA GLY A 262 -7.86 1.49 -9.93
C GLY A 262 -7.28 0.27 -10.62
N MET A 263 -6.96 0.37 -11.91
CA MET A 263 -6.29 -0.69 -12.64
C MET A 263 -4.92 -1.03 -12.03
N LEU A 264 -4.12 -0.03 -11.64
CA LEU A 264 -2.85 -0.25 -10.94
C LEU A 264 -3.05 -1.05 -9.65
N ARG A 265 -4.03 -0.67 -8.81
CA ARG A 265 -4.32 -1.40 -7.57
C ARG A 265 -4.84 -2.80 -7.85
N SER A 266 -5.70 -3.01 -8.84
CA SER A 266 -6.17 -4.36 -9.22
C SER A 266 -5.01 -5.29 -9.57
N TRP A 267 -4.06 -4.82 -10.39
CA TRP A 267 -2.83 -5.55 -10.70
C TRP A 267 -2.01 -5.83 -9.44
N GLY A 268 -1.88 -4.84 -8.55
CA GLY A 268 -1.18 -5.02 -7.28
C GLY A 268 -1.83 -6.07 -6.37
N GLN A 269 -3.15 -6.06 -6.25
CA GLN A 269 -3.89 -7.03 -5.42
C GLN A 269 -3.83 -8.44 -6.00
N LEU A 270 -3.81 -8.59 -7.33
CA LEU A 270 -3.57 -9.88 -7.95
C LEU A 270 -2.19 -10.44 -7.55
N GLY A 271 -1.16 -9.59 -7.57
CA GLY A 271 0.17 -9.96 -7.08
C GLY A 271 0.15 -10.32 -5.59
N ARG A 272 -0.50 -9.50 -4.77
CA ARG A 272 -0.60 -9.69 -3.31
C ARG A 272 -1.38 -10.94 -2.91
N GLY A 273 -2.37 -11.34 -3.71
CA GLY A 273 -3.13 -12.58 -3.52
C GLY A 273 -2.36 -13.83 -3.95
N LEU A 274 -1.69 -13.79 -5.11
CA LEU A 274 -0.96 -14.94 -5.64
C LEU A 274 0.40 -15.17 -4.96
N GLY A 275 1.05 -14.10 -4.51
CA GLY A 275 2.40 -14.13 -3.93
C GLY A 275 2.53 -15.12 -2.77
N PRO A 276 1.73 -14.98 -1.69
CA PRO A 276 1.77 -15.89 -0.56
C PRO A 276 1.57 -17.35 -0.98
N ILE A 277 0.61 -17.65 -1.86
CA ILE A 277 0.34 -19.02 -2.31
C ILE A 277 1.58 -19.62 -2.99
N LEU A 278 2.22 -18.88 -3.90
CA LEU A 278 3.38 -19.39 -4.63
C LEU A 278 4.63 -19.49 -3.75
N PHE A 279 5.03 -18.40 -3.09
CA PHE A 279 6.33 -18.34 -2.41
C PHE A 279 6.34 -19.05 -1.07
N THR A 280 5.21 -19.12 -0.36
CA THR A 280 5.17 -19.97 0.85
C THR A 280 5.18 -21.45 0.49
N SER A 281 4.57 -21.86 -0.64
CA SER A 281 4.68 -23.24 -1.13
C SER A 281 6.12 -23.58 -1.50
N VAL A 282 6.81 -22.70 -2.24
CA VAL A 282 8.23 -22.88 -2.57
C VAL A 282 9.10 -22.92 -1.31
N TYR A 283 8.83 -22.06 -0.33
CA TYR A 283 9.54 -22.06 0.95
C TYR A 283 9.47 -23.42 1.64
N TRP A 284 8.29 -24.03 1.72
CA TRP A 284 8.10 -25.34 2.36
C TRP A 284 8.64 -26.51 1.54
N TRP A 285 8.65 -26.43 0.21
CA TRP A 285 9.11 -27.52 -0.66
C TRP A 285 10.61 -27.50 -0.97
N ALA A 286 11.15 -26.32 -1.28
CA ALA A 286 12.52 -26.14 -1.73
C ALA A 286 13.41 -25.49 -0.66
N GLY A 287 12.82 -25.07 0.46
CA GLY A 287 13.53 -24.44 1.57
C GLY A 287 13.70 -22.93 1.42
N ARG A 288 14.13 -22.34 2.52
CA ARG A 288 14.35 -20.90 2.71
C ARG A 288 15.27 -20.29 1.66
N GLU A 289 16.43 -20.89 1.42
CA GLU A 289 17.46 -20.32 0.54
C GLU A 289 16.96 -20.21 -0.91
N VAL A 290 16.25 -21.23 -1.40
CA VAL A 290 15.68 -21.24 -2.76
C VAL A 290 14.56 -20.22 -2.87
N ALA A 291 13.62 -20.21 -1.90
CA ALA A 291 12.52 -19.23 -1.91
C ALA A 291 13.04 -17.79 -1.88
N TYR A 292 14.02 -17.51 -1.02
CA TYR A 292 14.58 -16.17 -0.88
C TYR A 292 15.46 -15.76 -2.07
N GLY A 293 16.19 -16.70 -2.66
CA GLY A 293 16.95 -16.49 -3.91
C GLY A 293 16.04 -16.24 -5.11
N MET A 294 14.92 -16.97 -5.23
CA MET A 294 13.91 -16.73 -6.26
C MET A 294 13.28 -15.34 -6.12
N GLY A 295 12.91 -14.95 -4.89
CA GLY A 295 12.36 -13.61 -4.67
C GLY A 295 13.38 -12.51 -4.93
N ALA A 296 14.65 -12.68 -4.53
CA ALA A 296 15.72 -11.74 -4.86
C ALA A 296 15.91 -11.60 -6.38
N THR A 297 15.94 -12.71 -7.12
CA THR A 297 16.04 -12.70 -8.58
C THR A 297 14.83 -12.00 -9.23
N GLY A 298 13.63 -12.27 -8.74
CA GLY A 298 12.40 -11.60 -9.18
C GLY A 298 12.45 -10.10 -8.98
N ILE A 299 12.87 -9.64 -7.80
CA ILE A 299 13.03 -8.22 -7.50
C ILE A 299 14.19 -7.60 -8.30
N ALA A 300 15.25 -8.33 -8.63
CA ALA A 300 16.30 -7.85 -9.52
C ALA A 300 15.77 -7.56 -10.93
N VAL A 301 14.89 -8.41 -11.46
CA VAL A 301 14.18 -8.15 -12.74
C VAL A 301 13.30 -6.91 -12.64
N VAL A 302 12.55 -6.76 -11.55
CA VAL A 302 11.76 -5.55 -11.29
C VAL A 302 12.65 -4.31 -11.22
N ALA A 303 13.78 -4.38 -10.53
CA ALA A 303 14.73 -3.29 -10.45
C ALA A 303 15.27 -2.95 -11.85
N ALA A 304 15.71 -3.92 -12.65
CA ALA A 304 16.15 -3.68 -14.02
C ALA A 304 15.06 -2.98 -14.86
N ALA A 305 13.80 -3.41 -14.74
CA ALA A 305 12.67 -2.77 -15.42
C ALA A 305 12.40 -1.33 -14.92
N VAL A 306 12.53 -1.07 -13.62
CA VAL A 306 12.38 0.27 -13.03
C VAL A 306 13.52 1.21 -13.47
N PHE A 307 14.76 0.73 -13.50
CA PHE A 307 15.92 1.55 -13.87
C PHE A 307 16.00 1.80 -15.38
N GLY A 308 15.70 0.79 -16.20
CA GLY A 308 15.76 0.90 -17.67
C GLY A 308 14.48 1.41 -18.32
N GLY A 309 13.31 1.07 -17.75
CA GLY A 309 12.01 1.32 -18.37
C GLY A 309 11.28 2.57 -17.87
N LEU A 310 11.41 2.91 -16.58
CA LEU A 310 10.71 4.06 -16.01
C LEU A 310 11.52 5.36 -16.13
N LYS A 311 10.82 6.42 -16.55
CA LYS A 311 11.37 7.77 -16.75
C LYS A 311 10.65 8.79 -15.86
N THR A 312 11.35 9.84 -15.48
CA THR A 312 10.76 10.91 -14.67
C THR A 312 9.71 11.65 -15.49
N PRO A 313 8.44 11.75 -15.02
CA PRO A 313 7.39 12.45 -15.75
C PRO A 313 7.75 13.94 -15.97
N LYS A 314 7.48 14.48 -17.15
CA LYS A 314 7.86 15.86 -17.52
C LYS A 314 7.27 16.95 -16.61
N GLY A 315 6.08 16.74 -16.03
CA GLY A 315 5.47 17.66 -15.05
C GLY A 315 6.33 17.88 -13.79
N MET A 316 7.27 16.98 -13.52
CA MET A 316 8.18 17.05 -12.38
C MET A 316 9.42 17.95 -12.65
N ASN A 317 9.90 18.03 -13.90
CA ASN A 317 11.11 18.80 -14.26
C ASN A 317 10.93 20.32 -14.14
N THR A 318 9.70 20.81 -14.20
CA THR A 318 9.39 22.24 -13.99
C THR A 318 9.64 22.70 -12.54
N GLN A 319 9.83 21.76 -11.60
CA GLN A 319 10.07 22.05 -10.19
C GLN A 319 11.55 22.29 -9.86
N GLY A 320 12.49 21.60 -10.51
CA GLY A 320 13.93 21.84 -10.28
C GLY A 320 14.30 23.32 -10.47
N LYS A 321 13.76 23.94 -11.52
CA LYS A 321 13.96 25.36 -11.81
C LYS A 321 13.23 26.34 -10.88
N LYS A 322 12.10 25.95 -10.27
CA LYS A 322 11.34 26.83 -9.35
C LYS A 322 11.86 26.80 -7.92
N VAL A 323 12.46 25.70 -7.48
CA VAL A 323 13.10 25.61 -6.16
C VAL A 323 14.44 26.37 -6.16
N GLU A 324 15.23 26.30 -7.24
CA GLU A 324 16.43 27.14 -7.40
C GLU A 324 16.14 28.65 -7.44
N GLY A 325 14.96 29.04 -7.95
CA GLY A 325 14.55 30.46 -8.01
C GLY A 325 14.03 31.06 -6.70
N LYS A 326 13.83 30.25 -5.64
CA LYS A 326 13.38 30.72 -4.31
C LYS A 326 14.49 30.70 -3.25
N VAL A 327 15.70 30.28 -3.61
CA VAL A 327 16.88 30.23 -2.72
C VAL A 327 17.95 31.22 -3.19
N ARG A 328 17.58 32.25 -3.94
CA ARG A 328 18.42 33.42 -4.24
C ARG A 328 17.75 34.68 -3.72
#